data_AF-A0AAP4VHT5-F1
#
_entry.id   AF-A0AAP4VHT5-F1
#
_cell.length_a   1.000
_cell.length_b   1.000
_cell.length_c   1.000
_cell.angle_alpha   90.00
_cell.angle_beta   90.00
_cell.angle_gamma   90.00
#
_symmetry.space_group_name_H-M   'P 1'
#
loop_
_entity.id
_entity.type
_entity.pdbx_description
1 polymer ?
#
loop_
_entity_poly.entity_id
_entity_poly.type
_entity_poly.pdbx_seq_one_letter_code
_entity_poly.pdbx_strand_id
1 'polypeptide(L)'
;MPLAGLTLAAAAHAENQYSLSLGGGFAPRYPGSNQYRGVAAPGFSAKFGNGFFIDSTQGAGYRLDLPHGAFVSAAVSYDAGRADENRFDMPGSDYLKGMGRVPGSVLVGVRAGVTLFNAAELSVTIDSPVTHTSRGVSGHMDLAVPVFKTAQHEIIVTGTVHAGSGRYTQTFYGVTDAQSMTSRFRPYSTSGGIDSASMAVAWNWTLSQHWSVLATGGVTRLLGRYGDSPIVQSRSNYYAIAGATYKF
;
A
#
# COMPACT_ATOMS: atom_id res chain seq x y z
N MET A 1 46.69 29.39 16.11
CA MET A 1 46.05 28.18 15.56
C MET A 1 46.53 26.97 16.34
N PRO A 2 45.67 26.35 17.17
CA PRO A 2 45.84 24.95 17.52
C PRO A 2 44.57 24.13 17.21
N LEU A 3 44.82 22.83 17.02
CA LEU A 3 43.87 21.74 16.78
C LEU A 3 42.78 21.66 17.87
N ALA A 4 41.55 21.37 17.45
CA ALA A 4 40.54 20.71 18.27
C ALA A 4 40.08 19.45 17.54
N GLY A 5 40.52 18.29 18.04
CA GLY A 5 40.07 16.98 17.58
C GLY A 5 38.61 16.76 18.00
N LEU A 6 37.74 16.59 17.01
CA LEU A 6 36.45 15.96 17.22
C LEU A 6 36.67 14.45 17.18
N THR A 7 36.80 13.86 18.38
CA THR A 7 36.54 12.45 18.57
C THR A 7 35.09 12.21 18.19
N LEU A 8 34.84 11.70 16.97
CA LEU A 8 33.58 11.05 16.67
C LEU A 8 33.48 9.86 17.61
N ALA A 9 32.60 9.98 18.61
CA ALA A 9 32.09 8.86 19.35
C ALA A 9 31.69 7.79 18.34
N ALA A 10 32.23 6.57 18.53
CA ALA A 10 31.87 5.41 17.75
C ALA A 10 30.35 5.36 17.64
N ALA A 11 29.83 5.58 16.43
CA ALA A 11 28.43 5.33 16.14
C ALA A 11 28.18 3.89 16.57
N ALA A 12 27.33 3.71 17.58
CA ALA A 12 26.77 2.40 17.87
C ALA A 12 26.32 1.84 16.52
N HIS A 13 26.91 0.72 16.10
CA HIS A 13 26.67 0.12 14.80
C HIS A 13 25.17 -0.15 14.68
N ALA A 14 24.48 0.78 14.03
CA ALA A 14 23.07 0.67 13.80
C ALA A 14 22.95 -0.36 12.67
N GLU A 15 22.52 -1.58 13.00
CA GLU A 15 22.55 -2.71 12.07
C GLU A 15 21.69 -2.41 10.84
N ASN A 16 22.34 -2.29 9.69
CA ASN A 16 21.65 -2.20 8.42
C ASN A 16 21.08 -3.56 8.08
N GLN A 17 19.80 -3.62 7.73
CA GLN A 17 19.13 -4.85 7.36
C GLN A 17 18.77 -4.82 5.88
N TYR A 18 19.23 -5.82 5.15
CA TYR A 18 18.94 -5.98 3.72
C TYR A 18 18.15 -7.25 3.51
N SER A 19 17.19 -7.20 2.60
CA SER A 19 16.46 -8.39 2.18
C SER A 19 16.03 -8.32 0.72
N LEU A 20 15.97 -9.49 0.12
CA LEU A 20 15.36 -9.73 -1.18
C LEU A 20 14.17 -10.64 -1.00
N SER A 21 13.09 -10.36 -1.71
CA SER A 21 11.91 -11.21 -1.71
C SER A 21 11.48 -11.53 -3.14
N LEU A 22 10.92 -12.73 -3.29
CA LEU A 22 10.27 -13.15 -4.51
C LEU A 22 8.97 -13.82 -4.12
N GLY A 23 7.87 -13.28 -4.63
CA GLY A 23 6.53 -13.81 -4.40
C GLY A 23 5.65 -13.74 -5.63
N GLY A 24 4.50 -14.36 -5.48
CA GLY A 24 3.44 -14.35 -6.47
C GLY A 24 2.08 -14.42 -5.82
N GLY A 25 1.05 -14.02 -6.55
CA GLY A 25 -0.29 -14.00 -6.02
C GLY A 25 -1.34 -13.71 -7.07
N PHE A 26 -2.56 -13.45 -6.60
CA PHE A 26 -3.64 -12.92 -7.43
C PHE A 26 -4.29 -11.73 -6.74
N ALA A 27 -4.77 -10.80 -7.56
CA ALA A 27 -5.48 -9.61 -7.11
C ALA A 27 -6.54 -9.23 -8.17
N PRO A 28 -7.57 -8.47 -7.81
CA PRO A 28 -8.48 -7.92 -8.80
C PRO A 28 -7.72 -7.06 -9.81
N ARG A 29 -8.21 -6.99 -11.05
CA ARG A 29 -7.56 -6.19 -12.10
C ARG A 29 -7.58 -4.68 -11.81
N TYR A 30 -8.55 -4.22 -11.04
CA TYR A 30 -8.67 -2.88 -10.46
C TYR A 30 -9.70 -2.92 -9.31
N PRO A 31 -9.75 -1.92 -8.41
CA PRO A 31 -10.75 -1.86 -7.35
C PRO A 31 -12.18 -1.94 -7.90
N GLY A 32 -12.92 -2.95 -7.49
CA GLY A 32 -14.28 -3.21 -7.95
C GLY A 32 -14.40 -4.16 -9.13
N SER A 33 -13.31 -4.68 -9.69
CA SER A 33 -13.37 -5.64 -10.80
C SER A 33 -13.85 -7.02 -10.35
N ASN A 34 -14.58 -7.74 -11.19
CA ASN A 34 -14.82 -9.18 -10.99
C ASN A 34 -13.75 -10.05 -11.70
N GLN A 35 -12.83 -9.42 -12.43
CA GLN A 35 -11.72 -10.08 -13.11
C GLN A 35 -10.47 -10.01 -12.23
N TYR A 36 -9.68 -11.08 -12.29
CA TYR A 36 -8.44 -11.23 -11.53
C TYR A 36 -7.24 -11.34 -12.45
N ARG A 37 -6.05 -11.04 -11.91
CA ARG A 37 -4.77 -11.24 -12.58
C ARG A 37 -3.77 -11.86 -11.61
N GLY A 38 -2.82 -12.60 -12.17
CA GLY A 38 -1.60 -12.95 -11.46
C GLY A 38 -0.76 -11.70 -11.18
N VAL A 39 -0.12 -11.67 -10.03
CA VAL A 39 0.81 -10.61 -9.62
C VAL A 39 2.14 -11.27 -9.33
N ALA A 40 3.21 -10.83 -10.01
CA ALA A 40 4.58 -11.12 -9.61
C ALA A 40 5.04 -10.03 -8.63
N ALA A 41 5.65 -10.44 -7.53
CA ALA A 41 6.09 -9.54 -6.46
C ALA A 41 7.58 -9.76 -6.15
N PRO A 42 8.50 -9.38 -7.06
CA PRO A 42 9.89 -9.20 -6.68
C PRO A 42 9.98 -8.00 -5.74
N GLY A 43 10.77 -8.11 -4.69
CA GLY A 43 10.92 -7.05 -3.70
C GLY A 43 12.34 -6.95 -3.17
N PHE A 44 12.69 -5.75 -2.75
CA PHE A 44 13.90 -5.42 -2.03
C PHE A 44 13.53 -4.53 -0.85
N SER A 45 14.19 -4.75 0.28
CA SER A 45 14.09 -3.89 1.46
C SER A 45 15.47 -3.64 2.03
N ALA A 46 15.81 -2.38 2.25
CA ALA A 46 16.98 -1.94 2.99
C ALA A 46 16.53 -0.98 4.09
N LYS A 47 16.82 -1.33 5.33
CA LYS A 47 16.57 -0.49 6.51
C LYS A 47 17.90 -0.11 7.12
N PHE A 48 18.12 1.18 7.26
CA PHE A 48 19.34 1.73 7.81
C PHE A 48 19.08 2.14 9.26
N GLY A 49 20.02 1.87 10.15
CA GLY A 49 19.78 2.10 11.57
C GLY A 49 19.70 3.59 11.98
N ASN A 50 19.91 4.51 11.03
CA ASN A 50 19.63 5.94 11.20
C ASN A 50 18.18 6.34 10.88
N GLY A 51 17.32 5.39 10.51
CA GLY A 51 15.89 5.60 10.21
C GLY A 51 15.56 5.66 8.72
N PHE A 52 16.55 5.75 7.83
CA PHE A 52 16.29 5.68 6.39
C PHE A 52 15.86 4.27 5.98
N PHE A 53 15.02 4.19 4.95
CA PHE A 53 14.67 2.92 4.33
C PHE A 53 14.43 3.05 2.83
N ILE A 54 14.61 1.94 2.13
CA ILE A 54 14.19 1.73 0.75
C ILE A 54 13.45 0.41 0.73
N ASP A 55 12.21 0.41 0.25
CA ASP A 55 11.35 -0.76 0.22
C ASP A 55 10.51 -0.76 -1.07
N SER A 56 10.39 -1.90 -1.73
CA SER A 56 9.62 -2.00 -2.98
C SER A 56 8.13 -1.70 -2.81
N THR A 57 7.59 -1.82 -1.60
CA THR A 57 6.18 -1.52 -1.30
C THR A 57 5.98 -0.14 -0.72
N GLN A 58 6.84 0.28 0.22
CA GLN A 58 6.71 1.58 0.90
C GLN A 58 7.42 2.73 0.17
N GLY A 59 8.28 2.42 -0.81
CA GLY A 59 9.14 3.38 -1.48
C GLY A 59 10.40 3.70 -0.68
N ALA A 60 10.97 4.87 -0.92
CA ALA A 60 12.16 5.34 -0.21
C ALA A 60 11.79 6.43 0.79
N GLY A 61 12.24 6.31 2.02
CA GLY A 61 11.77 7.19 3.08
C GLY A 61 12.64 7.24 4.32
N TYR A 62 12.09 7.93 5.32
CA TYR A 62 12.67 8.08 6.63
C TYR A 62 11.61 7.78 7.68
N ARG A 63 11.97 6.98 8.68
CA ARG A 63 11.17 6.69 9.86
C ARG A 63 11.89 7.20 11.10
N LEU A 64 11.16 7.96 11.91
CA LEU A 64 11.54 8.40 13.24
C LEU A 64 10.72 7.61 14.25
N ASP A 65 11.38 6.75 15.01
CA ASP A 65 10.78 6.13 16.19
C ASP A 65 10.79 7.10 17.37
N LEU A 66 9.66 7.20 18.06
CA LEU A 66 9.41 8.09 19.17
C LEU A 66 9.22 7.27 20.46
N PRO A 67 9.32 7.89 21.65
CA PRO A 67 9.03 7.22 22.91
C PRO A 67 7.62 6.60 22.94
N HIS A 68 7.43 5.60 23.80
CA HIS A 68 6.15 4.90 23.99
C HIS A 68 5.62 4.16 22.75
N GLY A 69 6.52 3.72 21.86
CA GLY A 69 6.15 2.93 20.68
C GLY A 69 5.45 3.76 19.59
N ALA A 70 5.50 5.09 19.67
CA ALA A 70 5.02 5.95 18.60
C ALA A 70 6.05 6.06 17.48
N PHE A 71 5.62 6.42 16.28
CA PHE A 71 6.51 6.72 15.17
C PHE A 71 5.88 7.71 14.18
N VAL A 72 6.74 8.35 13.41
CA VAL A 72 6.37 9.10 12.21
C VAL A 72 7.30 8.69 11.08
N SER A 73 6.77 8.53 9.88
CA SER A 73 7.56 8.24 8.69
C SER A 73 7.06 9.03 7.50
N ALA A 74 7.98 9.42 6.62
CA ALA A 74 7.68 10.00 5.32
C ALA A 74 8.38 9.20 4.24
N ALA A 75 7.70 8.93 3.13
CA ALA A 75 8.26 8.17 2.03
C ALA A 75 7.79 8.71 0.67
N VAL A 76 8.63 8.50 -0.33
CA VAL A 76 8.31 8.71 -1.73
C VAL A 76 8.13 7.35 -2.39
N SER A 77 6.96 7.15 -2.99
CA SER A 77 6.59 5.90 -3.68
C SER A 77 6.05 6.21 -5.08
N TYR A 78 5.83 5.16 -5.86
CA TYR A 78 5.24 5.27 -7.19
C TYR A 78 4.02 4.38 -7.32
N ASP A 79 2.90 4.99 -7.72
CA ASP A 79 1.69 4.28 -8.08
C ASP A 79 1.54 4.24 -9.60
N ALA A 80 1.37 3.05 -10.17
CA ALA A 80 1.33 2.84 -11.62
C ALA A 80 0.06 3.39 -12.32
N GLY A 81 -0.97 3.76 -11.55
CA GLY A 81 -2.26 4.16 -12.06
C GLY A 81 -3.10 2.98 -12.56
N ARG A 82 -3.98 3.24 -13.50
CA ARG A 82 -4.95 2.26 -14.03
C ARG A 82 -5.17 2.48 -15.53
N ALA A 83 -4.95 1.45 -16.33
CA ALA A 83 -5.35 1.42 -17.72
C ALA A 83 -6.87 1.27 -17.86
N ASP A 84 -7.39 1.71 -19.00
CA ASP A 84 -8.78 1.48 -19.42
C ASP A 84 -8.93 0.22 -20.28
N GLU A 85 -7.87 -0.59 -20.39
CA GLU A 85 -7.83 -1.84 -21.13
C GLU A 85 -7.10 -2.93 -20.34
N ASN A 86 -7.23 -4.17 -20.78
CA ASN A 86 -6.55 -5.32 -20.18
C ASN A 86 -5.08 -5.37 -20.60
N ARG A 87 -4.18 -5.16 -19.64
CA ARG A 87 -2.73 -5.25 -19.82
C ARG A 87 -2.07 -6.18 -18.82
N PHE A 88 -0.96 -6.81 -19.19
CA PHE A 88 -0.22 -7.70 -18.29
C PHE A 88 0.62 -6.92 -17.27
N ASP A 89 1.15 -5.76 -17.68
CA ASP A 89 2.13 -4.98 -16.93
C ASP A 89 1.50 -3.97 -15.97
N MET A 90 0.19 -3.73 -16.05
CA MET A 90 -0.47 -2.73 -15.22
C MET A 90 -1.95 -3.03 -14.91
N PRO A 91 -2.52 -2.43 -13.83
CA PRO A 91 -3.94 -2.58 -13.50
C PRO A 91 -4.82 -2.03 -14.63
N GLY A 92 -6.01 -2.61 -14.82
CA GLY A 92 -6.93 -2.22 -15.90
C GLY A 92 -7.66 -3.41 -16.51
N SER A 93 -8.78 -3.16 -17.17
CA SER A 93 -9.66 -4.17 -17.77
C SER A 93 -10.37 -3.57 -18.98
N ASP A 94 -10.65 -4.39 -20.00
CA ASP A 94 -11.43 -3.98 -21.17
C ASP A 94 -12.86 -3.53 -20.82
N TYR A 95 -13.35 -3.87 -19.61
CA TYR A 95 -14.60 -3.31 -19.08
C TYR A 95 -14.55 -1.78 -18.98
N LEU A 96 -13.36 -1.21 -18.79
CA LEU A 96 -13.12 0.22 -18.63
C LEU A 96 -12.89 0.94 -19.96
N LYS A 97 -12.95 0.24 -21.10
CA LYS A 97 -12.57 0.78 -22.40
C LYS A 97 -13.30 2.09 -22.70
N GLY A 98 -12.52 3.11 -23.05
CA GLY A 98 -13.04 4.46 -23.34
C GLY A 98 -13.16 5.36 -22.12
N MET A 99 -12.84 4.88 -20.91
CA MET A 99 -12.71 5.73 -19.72
C MET A 99 -11.43 6.56 -19.72
N GLY A 100 -10.45 6.21 -20.56
CA GLY A 100 -9.12 6.80 -20.53
C GLY A 100 -8.29 6.30 -19.35
N ARG A 101 -6.97 6.33 -19.55
CA ARG A 101 -5.99 5.90 -18.56
C ARG A 101 -5.93 6.88 -17.39
N VAL A 102 -5.93 6.35 -16.16
CA VAL A 102 -5.47 7.09 -14.98
C VAL A 102 -3.95 7.01 -14.95
N PRO A 103 -3.22 8.13 -15.10
CA PRO A 103 -1.77 8.12 -15.17
C PRO A 103 -1.15 7.69 -13.83
N GLY A 104 0.01 7.03 -13.90
CA GLY A 104 0.82 6.76 -12.72
C GLY A 104 1.36 8.05 -12.10
N SER A 105 1.59 8.06 -10.80
CA SER A 105 2.06 9.23 -10.07
C SER A 105 3.12 8.86 -9.05
N VAL A 106 4.08 9.76 -8.87
CA VAL A 106 4.90 9.78 -7.66
C VAL A 106 4.00 10.26 -6.52
N LEU A 107 4.05 9.56 -5.40
CA LEU A 107 3.32 9.88 -4.19
C LEU A 107 4.30 10.24 -3.08
N VAL A 108 3.94 11.24 -2.28
CA VAL A 108 4.56 11.49 -0.98
C VAL A 108 3.58 11.00 0.07
N GLY A 109 3.99 9.95 0.78
CA GLY A 109 3.24 9.35 1.88
C GLY A 109 3.77 9.85 3.22
N VAL A 110 2.89 10.29 4.11
CA VAL A 110 3.21 10.54 5.52
C VAL A 110 2.40 9.57 6.37
N ARG A 111 3.07 8.82 7.22
CA ARG A 111 2.47 7.85 8.12
C ARG A 111 2.86 8.15 9.55
N ALA A 112 1.89 8.11 10.46
CA ALA A 112 2.13 8.18 11.89
C ALA A 112 1.42 7.00 12.55
N GLY A 113 2.00 6.45 13.60
CA GLY A 113 1.40 5.34 14.31
C GLY A 113 1.92 5.17 15.72
N VAL A 114 1.27 4.26 16.44
CA VAL A 114 1.62 3.91 17.82
C VAL A 114 1.37 2.44 18.07
N THR A 115 2.32 1.82 18.75
CA THR A 115 2.16 0.48 19.30
C THR A 115 1.33 0.56 20.59
N LEU A 116 0.19 -0.09 20.57
CA LEU A 116 -0.75 -0.24 21.67
C LEU A 116 -0.42 -1.52 22.47
N PHE A 117 -1.26 -1.81 23.47
CA PHE A 117 -1.17 -3.05 24.26
C PHE A 117 -1.14 -4.30 23.36
N ASN A 118 -0.42 -5.33 23.79
CA ASN A 118 -0.24 -6.59 23.07
C ASN A 118 0.40 -6.44 21.67
N ALA A 119 1.27 -5.44 21.49
CA ALA A 119 2.00 -5.19 20.25
C ALA A 119 1.11 -4.89 19.02
N ALA A 120 -0.15 -4.51 19.23
CA ALA A 120 -1.00 -4.01 18.16
C ALA A 120 -0.50 -2.64 17.68
N GLU A 121 -0.50 -2.39 16.38
CA GLU A 121 -0.10 -1.11 15.80
C GLU A 121 -1.32 -0.40 15.22
N LEU A 122 -1.60 0.81 15.70
CA LEU A 122 -2.56 1.72 15.08
C LEU A 122 -1.78 2.74 14.27
N SER A 123 -2.09 2.88 12.98
CA SER A 123 -1.45 3.89 12.12
C SER A 123 -2.43 4.61 11.21
N VAL A 124 -2.05 5.82 10.81
CA VAL A 124 -2.72 6.61 9.78
C VAL A 124 -1.69 7.02 8.75
N THR A 125 -2.05 6.88 7.48
CA THR A 125 -1.25 7.28 6.33
C THR A 125 -2.03 8.25 5.46
N ILE A 126 -1.35 9.28 4.96
CA ILE A 126 -1.87 10.21 3.94
C ILE A 126 -0.94 10.14 2.74
N ASP A 127 -1.51 9.92 1.56
CA ASP A 127 -0.81 9.77 0.30
C ASP A 127 -1.18 10.93 -0.64
N SER A 128 -0.19 11.77 -0.94
CA SER A 128 -0.36 12.93 -1.82
C SER A 128 0.39 12.74 -3.14
N PRO A 129 -0.29 12.77 -4.30
CA PRO A 129 0.38 12.77 -5.59
C PRO A 129 1.13 14.08 -5.83
N VAL A 130 2.36 14.00 -6.36
CA VAL A 130 3.18 15.18 -6.66
C VAL A 130 3.40 15.42 -8.16
N THR A 131 3.27 14.38 -9.02
CA THR A 131 3.38 14.55 -10.48
C THR A 131 2.03 14.66 -11.17
N HIS A 132 1.03 13.88 -10.77
CA HIS A 132 -0.34 13.97 -11.30
C HIS A 132 -1.33 14.34 -10.19
N THR A 133 -1.25 15.60 -9.72
CA THR A 133 -2.05 16.13 -8.60
C THR A 133 -3.57 16.13 -8.87
N SER A 134 -3.96 16.06 -10.15
CA SER A 134 -5.36 15.87 -10.59
C SER A 134 -5.96 14.54 -10.13
N ARG A 135 -5.14 13.57 -9.71
CA ARG A 135 -5.61 12.32 -9.08
C ARG A 135 -6.21 12.53 -7.69
N GLY A 136 -5.88 13.62 -6.99
CA GLY A 136 -6.36 13.86 -5.63
C GLY A 136 -5.64 13.04 -4.56
N VAL A 137 -5.82 13.49 -3.32
CA VAL A 137 -5.22 12.91 -2.12
C VAL A 137 -6.09 11.78 -1.59
N SER A 138 -5.45 10.75 -1.06
CA SER A 138 -6.07 9.64 -0.32
C SER A 138 -5.33 9.37 0.98
N GLY A 139 -5.86 8.46 1.77
CA GLY A 139 -5.22 7.99 2.98
C GLY A 139 -5.95 6.81 3.57
N HIS A 140 -5.36 6.21 4.58
CA HIS A 140 -5.92 5.05 5.23
C HIS A 140 -5.54 5.01 6.71
N MET A 141 -6.38 4.34 7.49
CA MET A 141 -6.11 3.98 8.88
C MET A 141 -6.03 2.47 8.98
N ASP A 142 -5.00 1.96 9.65
CA ASP A 142 -4.77 0.55 9.88
C ASP A 142 -4.73 0.23 11.36
N LEU A 143 -5.33 -0.89 11.72
CA LEU A 143 -5.11 -1.55 13.00
C LEU A 143 -4.56 -2.95 12.74
N ALA A 144 -3.26 -3.13 12.94
CA ALA A 144 -2.56 -4.40 12.80
C ALA A 144 -2.41 -5.07 14.17
N VAL A 145 -2.97 -6.26 14.34
CA VAL A 145 -2.99 -6.98 15.61
C VAL A 145 -2.29 -8.33 15.45
N PRO A 146 -1.15 -8.55 16.12
CA PRO A 146 -0.56 -9.88 16.24
C PRO A 146 -1.50 -10.78 17.04
N VAL A 147 -2.11 -11.77 16.39
CA VAL A 147 -3.05 -12.70 17.03
C VAL A 147 -2.40 -14.02 17.43
N PHE A 148 -1.24 -14.33 16.86
CA PHE A 148 -0.44 -15.49 17.20
C PHE A 148 1.03 -15.18 17.00
N LYS A 149 1.87 -15.55 17.98
CA LYS A 149 3.31 -15.35 17.90
C LYS A 149 4.07 -16.45 18.64
N THR A 150 4.98 -17.11 17.95
CA THR A 150 5.96 -18.06 18.47
C THR A 150 7.36 -17.68 18.00
N ALA A 151 8.37 -18.52 18.26
CA ALA A 151 9.73 -18.28 17.79
C ALA A 151 9.86 -18.32 16.26
N GLN A 152 9.01 -19.09 15.56
CA GLN A 152 9.08 -19.24 14.10
C GLN A 152 7.87 -18.68 13.37
N HIS A 153 6.73 -18.50 14.04
CA HIS A 153 5.48 -18.13 13.38
C HIS A 153 4.89 -16.88 13.98
N GLU A 154 4.41 -15.99 13.11
CA GLU A 154 3.64 -14.82 13.51
C GLU A 154 2.44 -14.67 12.57
N ILE A 155 1.26 -14.47 13.14
CA ILE A 155 0.04 -14.18 12.39
C ILE A 155 -0.45 -12.80 12.83
N ILE A 156 -0.62 -11.92 11.86
CA ILE A 156 -1.10 -10.55 12.05
C ILE A 156 -2.42 -10.42 11.30
N VAL A 157 -3.43 -9.92 11.99
CA VAL A 157 -4.71 -9.53 11.39
C VAL A 157 -4.74 -8.01 11.29
N THR A 158 -4.96 -7.48 10.09
CA THR A 158 -5.02 -6.05 9.84
C THR A 158 -6.40 -5.65 9.34
N GLY A 159 -7.04 -4.73 10.05
CA GLY A 159 -8.21 -4.00 9.56
C GLY A 159 -7.79 -2.65 9.00
N THR A 160 -8.27 -2.31 7.80
CA THR A 160 -7.94 -1.04 7.13
C THR A 160 -9.20 -0.31 6.70
N VAL A 161 -9.25 1.00 6.93
CA VAL A 161 -10.27 1.90 6.39
C VAL A 161 -9.59 2.89 5.47
N HIS A 162 -10.01 2.97 4.21
CA HIS A 162 -9.45 3.87 3.21
C HIS A 162 -10.43 4.99 2.87
N ALA A 163 -9.90 6.19 2.70
CA ALA A 163 -10.66 7.37 2.32
C ALA A 163 -9.94 8.19 1.25
N GLY A 164 -10.73 8.88 0.43
CA GLY A 164 -10.25 9.73 -0.64
C GLY A 164 -10.90 11.11 -0.62
N SER A 165 -10.15 12.09 -1.12
CA SER A 165 -10.72 13.39 -1.52
C SER A 165 -11.77 13.23 -2.62
N GLY A 166 -12.60 14.24 -2.86
CA GLY A 166 -13.57 14.23 -3.97
C GLY A 166 -12.89 14.01 -5.33
N ARG A 167 -11.71 14.60 -5.52
CA ARG A 167 -10.89 14.42 -6.71
C ARG A 167 -10.38 12.98 -6.86
N TYR A 168 -9.93 12.37 -5.76
CA TYR A 168 -9.52 10.96 -5.73
C TYR A 168 -10.67 10.04 -6.08
N THR A 169 -11.77 10.15 -5.35
CA THR A 169 -12.93 9.30 -5.57
C THR A 169 -13.51 9.45 -6.97
N GLN A 170 -13.51 10.67 -7.54
CA GLN A 170 -13.96 10.90 -8.92
C GLN A 170 -13.03 10.27 -9.95
N THR A 171 -11.72 10.26 -9.70
CA THR A 171 -10.72 9.64 -10.59
C THR A 171 -10.85 8.12 -10.62
N PHE A 172 -11.12 7.50 -9.46
CA PHE A 172 -11.11 6.04 -9.34
C PHE A 172 -12.47 5.37 -9.43
N TYR A 173 -13.55 6.08 -9.09
CA TYR A 173 -14.91 5.54 -9.03
C TYR A 173 -15.93 6.38 -9.80
N GLY A 174 -15.55 7.54 -10.34
CA GLY A 174 -16.44 8.43 -11.08
C GLY A 174 -16.45 8.17 -12.59
N VAL A 175 -17.44 8.76 -13.26
CA VAL A 175 -17.56 8.84 -14.72
C VAL A 175 -17.94 10.28 -15.08
N THR A 176 -17.07 10.97 -15.81
CA THR A 176 -17.34 12.33 -16.31
C THR A 176 -18.25 12.30 -17.54
N ASP A 177 -18.86 13.43 -17.88
CA ASP A 177 -19.67 13.55 -19.10
C ASP A 177 -18.85 13.20 -20.36
N ALA A 178 -17.60 13.67 -20.42
CA ALA A 178 -16.67 13.33 -21.50
C ALA A 178 -16.44 11.82 -21.61
N GLN A 179 -16.19 11.15 -20.49
CA GLN A 179 -16.02 9.69 -20.46
C GLN A 179 -17.30 8.94 -20.83
N SER A 180 -18.48 9.48 -20.51
CA SER A 180 -19.75 8.85 -20.88
C SER A 180 -20.00 8.84 -22.40
N MET A 181 -19.40 9.78 -23.13
CA MET A 181 -19.50 9.85 -24.60
C MET A 181 -18.57 8.84 -25.30
N THR A 182 -17.50 8.41 -24.64
CA THR A 182 -16.47 7.52 -25.20
C THR A 182 -16.48 6.12 -24.61
N SER A 183 -17.30 5.88 -23.57
CA SER A 183 -17.44 4.60 -22.88
C SER A 183 -18.89 4.15 -22.84
N ARG A 184 -19.13 2.96 -22.28
CA ARG A 184 -20.48 2.42 -22.06
C ARG A 184 -21.15 2.88 -20.76
N PHE A 185 -20.50 3.75 -20.00
CA PHE A 185 -20.96 4.14 -18.67
C PHE A 185 -21.74 5.45 -18.70
N ARG A 186 -22.80 5.52 -17.88
CA ARG A 186 -23.51 6.78 -17.64
C ARG A 186 -22.67 7.69 -16.75
N PRO A 187 -22.82 9.03 -16.87
CA PRO A 187 -22.20 9.97 -15.94
C PRO A 187 -22.49 9.59 -14.49
N TYR A 188 -21.46 9.67 -13.65
CA TYR A 188 -21.53 9.29 -12.25
C TYR A 188 -20.56 10.15 -11.44
N SER A 189 -21.10 10.99 -10.56
CA SER A 189 -20.32 11.87 -9.72
C SER A 189 -20.14 11.28 -8.32
N THR A 190 -18.92 11.39 -7.81
CA THR A 190 -18.57 10.97 -6.45
C THR A 190 -18.08 12.16 -5.63
N SER A 191 -18.35 12.12 -4.33
CA SER A 191 -17.78 13.06 -3.35
C SER A 191 -16.70 12.38 -2.53
N GLY A 192 -15.87 13.16 -1.84
CA GLY A 192 -14.87 12.61 -0.92
C GLY A 192 -15.50 11.87 0.25
N GLY A 193 -14.75 10.95 0.85
CA GLY A 193 -15.22 10.12 1.95
C GLY A 193 -14.51 8.78 2.03
N ILE A 194 -14.99 7.93 2.94
CA ILE A 194 -14.50 6.56 3.14
C ILE A 194 -15.00 5.69 1.99
N ASP A 195 -14.10 5.25 1.12
CA ASP A 195 -14.45 4.48 -0.07
C ASP A 195 -14.37 2.97 0.12
N SER A 196 -13.55 2.49 1.04
CA SER A 196 -13.42 1.05 1.28
C SER A 196 -13.01 0.69 2.70
N ALA A 197 -13.35 -0.54 3.07
CA ALA A 197 -12.86 -1.21 4.27
C ALA A 197 -12.28 -2.57 3.90
N SER A 198 -11.19 -2.95 4.54
CA SER A 198 -10.47 -4.19 4.26
C SER A 198 -10.13 -4.95 5.53
N MET A 199 -10.02 -6.27 5.38
CA MET A 199 -9.47 -7.18 6.39
C MET A 199 -8.43 -8.07 5.72
N ALA A 200 -7.26 -8.20 6.33
CA ALA A 200 -6.17 -9.03 5.85
C ALA A 200 -5.58 -9.87 6.97
N VAL A 201 -5.08 -11.05 6.61
CA VAL A 201 -4.30 -11.93 7.47
C VAL A 201 -2.95 -12.12 6.82
N ALA A 202 -1.88 -11.81 7.54
CA ALA A 202 -0.51 -12.06 7.14
C ALA A 202 0.08 -13.14 8.07
N TRP A 203 0.66 -14.17 7.47
CA TRP A 203 1.42 -15.21 8.14
C TRP A 203 2.89 -15.09 7.77
N ASN A 204 3.71 -14.82 8.78
CA ASN A 204 5.17 -14.83 8.69
C ASN A 204 5.67 -16.16 9.28
N TRP A 205 6.50 -16.86 8.52
CA TRP A 205 7.18 -18.06 8.97
C TRP A 205 8.69 -17.93 8.79
N THR A 206 9.41 -17.77 9.90
CA THR A 206 10.87 -17.79 9.94
C THR A 206 11.37 -19.22 9.85
N LEU A 207 11.91 -19.58 8.69
CA LEU A 207 12.48 -20.91 8.41
C LEU A 207 13.89 -21.04 8.99
N SER A 208 14.67 -19.98 8.91
CA SER A 208 16.05 -19.90 9.42
C SER A 208 16.42 -18.44 9.70
N GLN A 209 17.67 -18.20 10.11
CA GLN A 209 18.19 -16.84 10.31
C GLN A 209 18.14 -15.97 9.05
N HIS A 210 18.21 -16.58 7.87
CA HIS A 210 18.24 -15.86 6.58
C HIS A 210 16.92 -16.00 5.81
N TRP A 211 16.16 -17.08 6.00
CA TRP A 211 14.96 -17.34 5.20
C TRP A 211 13.68 -17.17 5.99
N SER A 212 12.72 -16.47 5.39
CA SER A 212 11.34 -16.41 5.87
C SER A 212 10.36 -16.57 4.71
N VAL A 213 9.18 -17.12 5.01
CA VAL A 213 8.04 -17.15 4.09
C VAL A 213 6.99 -16.17 4.60
N LEU A 214 6.41 -15.42 3.67
CA LEU A 214 5.27 -14.56 3.91
C LEU A 214 4.09 -15.09 3.08
N ALA A 215 2.93 -15.21 3.71
CA ALA A 215 1.67 -15.43 3.02
C ALA A 215 0.61 -14.45 3.55
N THR A 216 0.03 -13.67 2.66
CA THR A 216 -1.00 -12.69 2.99
C THR A 216 -2.25 -12.96 2.16
N GLY A 217 -3.40 -13.01 2.81
CA GLY A 217 -4.71 -13.07 2.17
C GLY A 217 -5.61 -11.98 2.72
N GLY A 218 -6.46 -11.40 1.88
CA GLY A 218 -7.35 -10.34 2.32
C GLY A 218 -8.59 -10.15 1.45
N VAL A 219 -9.51 -9.37 2.01
CA VAL A 219 -10.73 -8.92 1.34
C VAL A 219 -10.87 -7.42 1.52
N THR A 220 -11.20 -6.74 0.43
CA THR A 220 -11.57 -5.32 0.42
C THR A 220 -13.01 -5.20 -0.02
N ARG A 221 -13.79 -4.40 0.70
CA ARG A 221 -15.18 -4.06 0.35
C ARG A 221 -15.31 -2.57 0.06
N LEU A 222 -15.76 -2.25 -1.15
CA LEU A 222 -16.16 -0.90 -1.54
C LEU A 222 -17.48 -0.52 -0.86
N LEU A 223 -17.51 0.68 -0.28
CA LEU A 223 -18.61 1.14 0.56
C LEU A 223 -19.49 2.15 -0.17
N GLY A 224 -20.76 2.21 0.23
CA GLY A 224 -21.74 3.19 -0.25
C GLY A 224 -21.67 3.44 -1.76
N ARG A 225 -21.69 4.73 -2.12
CA ARG A 225 -21.70 5.21 -3.51
C ARG A 225 -20.53 4.73 -4.36
N TYR A 226 -19.39 4.39 -3.76
CA TYR A 226 -18.22 3.95 -4.51
C TYR A 226 -18.41 2.53 -5.01
N GLY A 227 -19.05 1.67 -4.20
CA GLY A 227 -19.49 0.34 -4.61
C GLY A 227 -20.69 0.33 -5.56
N ASP A 228 -21.45 1.43 -5.64
CA ASP A 228 -22.56 1.64 -6.59
C ASP A 228 -22.10 2.22 -7.95
N SER A 229 -20.80 2.53 -8.08
CA SER A 229 -20.26 3.09 -9.31
C SER A 229 -20.49 2.15 -10.51
N PRO A 230 -20.86 2.66 -11.70
CA PRO A 230 -21.09 1.83 -12.87
C PRO A 230 -19.84 1.09 -13.37
N ILE A 231 -18.65 1.56 -13.00
CA ILE A 231 -17.37 0.89 -13.31
C ILE A 231 -17.03 -0.24 -12.33
N VAL A 232 -17.75 -0.36 -11.22
CA VAL A 232 -17.60 -1.45 -10.24
C VAL A 232 -18.49 -2.62 -10.65
N GLN A 233 -17.88 -3.79 -10.79
CA GLN A 233 -18.53 -5.05 -11.13
C GLN A 233 -18.79 -5.91 -9.88
N SER A 234 -17.93 -5.80 -8.87
CA SER A 234 -18.06 -6.48 -7.57
C SER A 234 -17.67 -5.53 -6.46
N ARG A 235 -18.52 -5.40 -5.42
CA ARG A 235 -18.18 -4.59 -4.25
C ARG A 235 -17.12 -5.23 -3.36
N SER A 236 -16.92 -6.54 -3.47
CA SER A 236 -15.94 -7.26 -2.66
C SER A 236 -14.89 -7.89 -3.55
N ASN A 237 -13.64 -7.58 -3.27
CA ASN A 237 -12.48 -8.14 -3.95
C ASN A 237 -11.60 -8.87 -2.96
N TYR A 238 -11.05 -9.99 -3.39
CA TYR A 238 -10.15 -10.80 -2.60
C TYR A 238 -8.73 -10.70 -3.17
N TYR A 239 -7.72 -10.97 -2.38
CA TYR A 239 -6.37 -11.13 -2.91
C TYR A 239 -5.61 -12.11 -2.04
N ALA A 240 -4.60 -12.73 -2.62
CA ALA A 240 -3.63 -13.50 -1.88
C ALA A 240 -2.26 -13.36 -2.54
N ILE A 241 -1.22 -13.20 -1.73
CA ILE A 241 0.17 -13.14 -2.15
C ILE A 241 0.97 -14.02 -1.20
N ALA A 242 1.87 -14.83 -1.75
CA ALA A 242 2.84 -15.57 -0.95
C ALA A 242 4.22 -15.48 -1.59
N GLY A 243 5.26 -15.54 -0.77
CA GLY A 243 6.64 -15.44 -1.24
C GLY A 243 7.64 -15.83 -0.18
N ALA A 244 8.89 -15.91 -0.60
CA ALA A 244 10.03 -16.12 0.27
C ALA A 244 10.88 -14.85 0.31
N THR A 245 11.46 -14.59 1.47
CA THR A 245 12.37 -13.48 1.73
C THR A 245 13.69 -14.04 2.23
N TYR A 246 14.78 -13.59 1.62
CA TYR A 246 16.14 -13.79 2.09
C TYR A 246 16.64 -12.52 2.76
N LYS A 247 17.02 -12.60 4.04
CA LYS A 247 17.68 -11.56 4.81
C LYS A 247 19.19 -11.85 4.82
N PHE A 248 19.98 -10.81 4.55
CA PHE A 248 21.45 -10.87 4.59
C PHE A 248 21.98 -10.61 6.01
#